data_AF-A0A9J7N1U9-F1
#
_entry.id   AF-A0A9J7N1U9-F1
#
_cell.length_a   1.000
_cell.length_b   1.000
_cell.length_c   1.000
_cell.angle_alpha   90.00
_cell.angle_beta   90.00
_cell.angle_gamma   90.00
#
_symmetry.space_group_name_H-M   'P 1'
#
loop_
_entity.id
_entity.type
_entity.pdbx_description
1 polymer ?
#
loop_
_entity_poly.entity_id
_entity_poly.type
_entity_poly.pdbx_seq_one_letter_code
_entity_poly.pdbx_strand_id
1 'polypeptide(L)'
;MGTNWYAVLTGSLDVQVSETGTGQYYALSDNIVICTLGVGTAFGESILNDIPRHATVVTGEFCELLRIEQKDFKTIWDSGT
;
A
#
# COMPACT_ATOMS: atom_id res chain seq x y z
N MET A 1 12.69 1.67 1.50
CA MET A 1 11.98 1.36 0.24
C MET A 1 11.13 0.12 0.45
N GLY A 2 9.95 0.05 -0.18
CA GLY A 2 9.10 -1.14 -0.08
C GLY A 2 9.75 -2.32 -0.80
N THR A 3 9.64 -3.53 -0.25
CA THR A 3 10.24 -4.75 -0.83
C THR A 3 9.20 -5.82 -1.18
N ASN A 4 7.91 -5.49 -1.07
CA ASN A 4 6.81 -6.44 -1.22
C ASN A 4 5.62 -5.82 -1.96
N TRP A 5 5.00 -6.65 -2.78
CA TRP A 5 3.71 -6.45 -3.43
C TRP A 5 2.67 -7.32 -2.74
N TYR A 6 1.41 -6.86 -2.70
CA TYR A 6 0.33 -7.55 -2.01
C TYR A 6 -0.95 -7.61 -2.85
N ALA A 7 -1.72 -8.67 -2.67
CA ALA A 7 -3.10 -8.77 -3.13
C ALA A 7 -4.02 -9.21 -1.99
N VAL A 8 -5.23 -8.65 -1.97
CA VAL A 8 -6.24 -8.94 -0.94
C VAL A 8 -7.00 -10.22 -1.29
N LEU A 9 -6.89 -11.23 -0.43
CA LEU A 9 -7.63 -12.49 -0.55
C LEU A 9 -8.95 -12.45 0.24
N THR A 10 -8.92 -11.88 1.45
CA THR A 10 -10.08 -11.68 2.32
C THR A 10 -9.94 -10.37 3.12
N GLY A 11 -11.08 -9.81 3.56
CA GLY A 11 -11.14 -8.56 4.33
C GLY A 11 -10.98 -7.29 3.50
N SER A 12 -10.72 -6.17 4.18
CA SER A 12 -10.57 -4.83 3.59
C SER A 12 -9.48 -3.99 4.28
N LEU A 13 -8.89 -3.09 3.50
CA LEU A 13 -7.74 -2.27 3.91
C LEU A 13 -8.00 -0.80 3.61
N ASP A 14 -7.71 0.10 4.54
CA ASP A 14 -7.76 1.54 4.30
C ASP A 14 -6.40 2.08 3.86
N VAL A 15 -6.40 2.89 2.81
CA VAL A 15 -5.23 3.64 2.37
C VAL A 15 -5.27 5.01 3.01
N GLN A 16 -4.25 5.33 3.79
CA GLN A 16 -4.14 6.55 4.58
C GLN A 16 -2.94 7.38 4.15
N VAL A 17 -3.13 8.70 4.08
CA VAL A 17 -2.06 9.67 3.86
C VAL A 17 -1.97 10.63 5.05
N SER A 18 -0.75 11.00 5.43
CA SER A 18 -0.51 12.04 6.43
C SER A 18 -0.17 13.35 5.73
N GLU A 19 -0.98 14.39 5.90
CA GLU A 19 -0.60 15.75 5.52
C GLU A 19 0.29 16.37 6.60
N THR A 20 1.59 16.14 6.51
CA THR A 20 2.57 16.92 7.28
C THR A 20 3.14 18.02 6.39
N GLY A 21 2.48 19.18 6.34
CA GLY A 21 2.90 20.28 5.46
C GLY A 21 2.39 21.67 5.86
N THR A 22 3.21 22.36 6.67
CA THR A 22 3.36 23.83 6.79
C THR A 22 2.18 24.68 7.29
N GLY A 23 2.20 25.03 8.59
CA GLY A 23 1.50 26.21 9.09
C GLY A 23 0.78 26.00 10.43
N GLN A 24 1.18 26.80 11.41
CA GLN A 24 0.72 26.85 12.80
C GLN A 24 -0.79 26.64 13.06
N TYR A 25 -1.08 25.80 14.07
CA TYR A 25 -1.93 26.09 15.25
C TYR A 25 -2.98 25.02 15.62
N TYR A 26 -3.21 23.99 14.79
CA TYR A 26 -3.90 22.77 15.24
C TYR A 26 -3.21 21.54 14.66
N ALA A 27 -2.30 20.95 15.45
CA ALA A 27 -1.70 19.65 15.18
C ALA A 27 -2.75 18.56 15.42
N LEU A 28 -3.68 18.39 14.48
CA LEU A 28 -4.44 17.17 14.33
C LEU A 28 -3.79 16.44 13.17
N SER A 29 -2.83 15.60 13.50
CA SER A 29 -2.23 14.62 12.59
C SER A 29 -3.26 13.55 12.26
N ASP A 30 -4.32 13.94 11.54
CA ASP A 30 -5.36 13.01 11.16
C ASP A 30 -4.90 12.33 9.88
N ASN A 31 -4.59 11.04 10.01
CA ASN A 31 -4.42 10.17 8.85
C ASN A 31 -5.74 10.13 8.10
N ILE A 32 -5.76 10.66 6.87
CA ILE A 32 -6.98 10.73 6.05
C ILE A 32 -7.07 9.44 5.25
N VAL A 33 -8.17 8.70 5.40
CA VAL A 33 -8.50 7.57 4.52
C VAL A 33 -8.89 8.10 3.16
N ILE A 34 -8.10 7.80 2.13
CA ILE A 34 -8.34 8.23 0.74
C ILE A 34 -9.14 7.20 -0.05
N CYS A 35 -8.98 5.91 0.26
CA CYS A 35 -9.77 4.83 -0.32
C CYS A 35 -9.66 3.55 0.52
N THR A 36 -10.55 2.59 0.24
CA THR A 36 -10.55 1.25 0.82
C THR A 36 -10.31 0.21 -0.27
N LEU A 37 -9.37 -0.70 -0.06
CA LEU A 37 -9.04 -1.82 -0.93
C LEU A 37 -9.79 -3.07 -0.44
N GLY A 38 -10.53 -3.73 -1.31
CA GLY A 38 -11.21 -5.00 -1.03
C GLY A 38 -10.57 -6.19 -1.73
N VAL A 39 -11.19 -7.35 -1.58
CA VAL A 39 -10.80 -8.61 -2.22
C VAL A 39 -10.60 -8.45 -3.73
N GLY A 40 -9.52 -9.03 -4.24
CA GLY A 40 -9.14 -8.94 -5.66
C GLY A 40 -8.33 -7.71 -6.03
N THR A 41 -8.20 -6.74 -5.11
CA THR A 41 -7.35 -5.57 -5.32
C THR A 41 -5.90 -5.88 -4.97
N ALA A 42 -4.98 -5.32 -5.76
CA ALA A 42 -3.54 -5.41 -5.57
C ALA A 42 -2.92 -4.04 -5.31
N PHE A 43 -1.80 -4.00 -4.58
CA PHE A 43 -1.06 -2.77 -4.29
C PHE A 43 0.42 -3.02 -4.00
N GLY A 44 1.23 -1.97 -4.10
CA GLY A 44 2.67 -2.02 -3.81
C GLY A 44 3.54 -2.20 -5.04
N GLU A 45 3.02 -1.89 -6.23
CA GLU A 45 3.72 -1.82 -7.50
C GLU A 45 4.91 -0.84 -7.51
N SER A 46 4.99 0.06 -6.53
CA SER A 46 6.12 1.00 -6.36
C SER A 46 7.47 0.29 -6.24
N ILE A 47 7.48 -0.99 -5.85
CA ILE A 47 8.69 -1.82 -5.80
C ILE A 47 9.30 -2.07 -7.18
N LEU A 48 8.57 -1.92 -8.29
CA LEU A 48 9.14 -2.12 -9.62
C LEU A 48 10.14 -1.02 -9.98
N ASN A 49 9.93 0.19 -9.46
CA ASN A 49 10.67 1.39 -9.81
C ASN A 49 11.44 2.00 -8.62
N ASP A 50 11.52 1.27 -7.50
CA ASP A 50 12.09 1.73 -6.23
C ASP A 50 11.53 3.09 -5.75
N ILE A 51 10.27 3.37 -6.07
CA ILE A 51 9.58 4.61 -5.68
C ILE A 51 9.15 4.49 -4.22
N PRO A 52 9.41 5.50 -3.36
CA PRO A 52 8.91 5.54 -1.98
C PRO A 52 7.40 5.34 -1.90
N ARG A 53 6.91 4.73 -0.81
CA ARG A 53 5.46 4.61 -0.59
C ARG A 53 4.91 6.00 -0.23
N HIS A 54 3.90 6.45 -0.97
CA HIS A 54 3.23 7.75 -0.75
C HIS A 54 2.06 7.68 0.24
N ALA A 55 1.69 6.48 0.67
CA ALA A 55 0.58 6.23 1.59
C ALA A 55 0.87 5.01 2.48
N THR A 56 0.12 4.91 3.57
CA THR A 56 0.12 3.77 4.50
C THR A 56 -1.14 2.95 4.28
N VAL A 57 -1.03 1.62 4.24
CA VAL A 57 -2.17 0.71 4.11
C VAL A 57 -2.42 0.05 5.46
N VAL A 58 -3.64 0.13 5.98
CA VAL A 58 -4.00 -0.29 7.34
C VAL A 58 -5.18 -1.26 7.31
N THR A 59 -5.11 -2.34 8.08
CA THR A 59 -6.22 -3.28 8.28
C THR A 59 -7.18 -2.75 9.35
N GLY A 60 -8.47 -2.66 9.03
CA GLY A 60 -9.54 -2.39 10.01
C GLY A 60 -10.19 -3.66 10.58
N GLU A 61 -9.93 -4.81 9.94
CA GLU A 61 -10.47 -6.12 10.27
C GLU A 61 -9.46 -7.23 9.97
N PHE A 62 -9.83 -8.49 10.25
CA PHE A 62 -9.02 -9.64 9.85
C PHE A 62 -8.95 -9.75 8.32
N CYS A 63 -7.74 -9.73 7.79
CA CYS A 63 -7.47 -9.80 6.36
C CYS A 63 -6.45 -10.90 6.07
N GLU A 64 -6.63 -11.60 4.94
CA GLU A 64 -5.62 -12.48 4.37
C GLU A 64 -5.05 -11.84 3.11
N LEU A 65 -3.73 -11.75 3.03
CA LEU A 65 -3.02 -11.13 1.92
C LEU A 65 -2.06 -12.12 1.30
N LEU A 66 -2.04 -12.17 -0.04
CA LEU A 66 -0.93 -12.76 -0.77
C LEU A 66 0.23 -11.77 -0.77
N ARG A 67 1.41 -12.19 -0.34
CA ARG A 67 2.64 -11.38 -0.36
C ARG A 67 3.61 -11.96 -1.39
N ILE A 68 4.13 -11.11 -2.27
CA ILE A 68 5.21 -11.46 -3.20
C ILE A 68 6.38 -10.52 -2.96
N GLU A 69 7.58 -11.07 -2.78
CA GLU A 69 8.81 -10.28 -2.62
C GLU A 69 9.25 -9.68 -3.96
N GLN A 70 9.87 -8.49 -3.92
CA GLN A 70 10.29 -7.75 -5.12
C GLN A 70 11.10 -8.59 -6.11
N LYS A 71 12.00 -9.45 -5.61
CA LYS A 71 12.83 -10.33 -6.46
C LYS A 71 11.96 -11.29 -7.28
N ASP A 72 10.95 -11.88 -6.66
CA ASP A 72 10.08 -12.89 -7.27
C ASP A 72 9.05 -12.19 -8.17
N PHE A 73 8.53 -11.05 -7.72
CA PHE A 73 7.60 -10.22 -8.48
C PHE A 73 8.22 -9.73 -9.78
N LYS A 74 9.48 -9.28 -9.76
CA LYS A 74 10.21 -8.85 -10.95
C LYS A 74 10.38 -9.98 -11.96
N THR A 75 10.70 -11.20 -11.50
CA THR A 75 10.78 -12.36 -12.38
C THR A 75 9.44 -12.67 -13.05
N ILE A 76 8.33 -12.61 -12.32
CA ILE A 76 6.99 -12.84 -12.89
C ILE A 76 6.63 -11.73 -13.90
N TRP A 77 6.90 -10.48 -13.55
CA TRP A 77 6.58 -9.31 -14.37
C TRP A 77 7.36 -9.29 -15.68
N ASP A 78 8.68 -9.47 -15.63
CA ASP A 78 9.56 -9.45 -16.81
C ASP A 78 9.31 -10.66 -17.73
N SER A 79 8.73 -11.75 -17.22
CA SER A 79 8.39 -12.95 -18.02
C SER A 79 7.08 -12.80 -18.83
N GLY A 80 6.29 -11.76 -18.57
CA GLY A 80 4.99 -11.52 -19.21
C GLY A 80 4.99 -10.46 -20.33
N THR A 81 6.13 -9.80 -20.57
CA THR A 81 6.37 -8.80 -21.62
C THR A 81 7.27 -9.33 -22.71
#